data_AF-A0A4V2FNL4-F1
#
_entry.id   AF-A0A4V2FNL4-F1
#
_cell.length_a   1.000
_cell.length_b   1.000
_cell.length_c   1.000
_cell.angle_alpha   90.00
_cell.angle_beta   90.00
_cell.angle_gamma   90.00
#
_symmetry.space_group_name_H-M   'P 1'
#
loop_
_entity.id
_entity.type
_entity.pdbx_description
1 polymer ?
#
loop_
_entity_poly.entity_id
_entity_poly.type
_entity_poly.pdbx_seq_one_letter_code
_entity_poly.pdbx_strand_id
1 'polypeptide(L)'
;MSHPGPQPEKRDPTPVPPLAPPAGAPPAPPGQAGPAPFASGVGLGAPPPAAPRGSSRLGVVVIGVAVLALLLALGSAAVSWRALDQAQTARDIASARGPAAPSAPAAEPIPSGPAVSADPEQTAASPEEPPRSPGTPPEITAETVYKPKYENQSLTLKTADCFAKMQVDLDEPRANVGSGKADVELGCRNNTPWFELAPGVEGSEAAKAGMKPGECGDAIRSAPIAAQTRVPLRKGSWLCVTTNFQTASAQRDEWRMILVEIVSIGNDGAVVIRATAWDIPTD
;
A
#
# COMPACT_ATOMS: atom_id res chain seq x y z
N MET A 1 50.00 23.22 -17.39
CA MET A 1 49.34 23.66 -18.64
C MET A 1 47.86 23.31 -18.52
N SER A 2 47.07 24.26 -18.03
CA SER A 2 45.63 24.05 -17.75
C SER A 2 44.82 24.43 -18.99
N HIS A 3 44.02 23.49 -19.50
CA HIS A 3 43.05 23.76 -20.56
C HIS A 3 41.73 24.26 -19.95
N PRO A 4 41.15 25.38 -20.41
CA PRO A 4 39.82 25.79 -20.00
C PRO A 4 38.75 24.92 -20.70
N GLY A 5 37.81 24.39 -19.91
CA GLY A 5 36.66 23.64 -20.42
C GLY A 5 35.60 24.54 -21.08
N PRO A 6 34.77 23.97 -21.97
CA PRO A 6 33.78 24.72 -22.73
C PRO A 6 32.62 25.22 -21.85
N GLN A 7 32.23 26.48 -22.07
CA GLN A 7 31.09 27.14 -21.44
C GLN A 7 29.75 26.62 -22.02
N PRO A 8 28.68 26.50 -21.21
CA PRO A 8 27.37 26.04 -21.67
C PRO A 8 26.67 27.10 -22.53
N GLU A 9 26.19 26.65 -23.68
CA GLU A 9 25.46 27.43 -24.68
C GLU A 9 24.05 27.79 -24.17
N LYS A 10 23.74 29.09 -24.12
CA LYS A 10 22.42 29.63 -23.78
C LYS A 10 21.45 29.30 -24.91
N ARG A 11 20.47 28.42 -24.66
CA ARG A 11 19.37 28.18 -25.60
C ARG A 11 18.22 29.16 -25.34
N ASP A 12 17.87 29.92 -26.37
CA ASP A 12 16.71 30.82 -26.35
C ASP A 12 15.39 30.03 -26.36
N PRO A 13 14.37 30.48 -25.60
CA PRO A 13 13.07 29.83 -25.56
C PRO A 13 12.26 30.13 -26.84
N THR A 14 11.76 29.06 -27.47
CA THR A 14 10.89 29.12 -28.66
C THR A 14 9.49 29.63 -28.27
N PRO A 15 8.87 30.54 -29.04
CA PRO A 15 7.53 31.03 -28.75
C PRO A 15 6.44 29.98 -29.05
N VAL A 16 5.51 29.82 -28.11
CA VAL A 16 4.35 28.93 -28.22
C VAL A 16 3.20 29.65 -28.95
N PRO A 17 2.56 29.06 -29.98
CA PRO A 17 1.43 29.67 -30.66
C PRO A 17 0.13 29.60 -29.83
N PRO A 18 -0.81 30.55 -30.00
CA PRO A 18 -2.06 30.60 -29.26
C PRO A 18 -3.07 29.53 -29.69
N LEU A 19 -3.82 29.02 -28.72
CA LEU A 19 -4.90 28.03 -28.85
C LEU A 19 -6.13 28.64 -29.55
N ALA A 20 -6.68 27.93 -30.53
CA ALA A 20 -7.94 28.29 -31.19
C ALA A 20 -9.18 27.97 -30.31
N PRO A 21 -10.27 28.76 -30.40
CA PRO A 21 -11.50 28.50 -29.64
C PRO A 21 -12.34 27.35 -30.24
N PRO A 22 -13.11 26.62 -29.42
CA PRO A 22 -13.94 25.50 -29.87
C PRO A 22 -15.17 25.96 -30.67
N ALA A 23 -15.46 25.23 -31.76
CA ALA A 23 -16.59 25.43 -32.64
C ALA A 23 -17.92 24.97 -32.01
N GLY A 24 -19.00 25.62 -32.45
CA GLY A 24 -20.32 25.61 -31.84
C GLY A 24 -21.11 24.30 -31.94
N ALA A 25 -22.13 24.22 -31.08
CA ALA A 25 -23.09 23.13 -30.97
C ALA A 25 -24.07 23.07 -32.15
N PRO A 26 -24.58 21.87 -32.52
CA PRO A 26 -25.58 21.72 -33.58
C PRO A 26 -27.01 22.12 -33.12
N PRO A 27 -27.87 22.59 -34.04
CA PRO A 27 -29.24 23.00 -33.74
C PRO A 27 -30.21 21.81 -33.61
N ALA A 28 -31.26 22.00 -32.80
CA ALA A 28 -32.36 21.06 -32.58
C ALA A 28 -33.35 21.01 -33.76
N PRO A 29 -34.03 19.86 -34.01
CA PRO A 29 -35.02 19.74 -35.07
C PRO A 29 -36.39 20.39 -34.70
N PRO A 30 -37.14 20.89 -35.70
CA PRO A 30 -38.41 21.58 -35.49
C PRO A 30 -39.60 20.64 -35.28
N GLY A 31 -40.57 21.14 -34.51
CA GLY A 31 -41.80 20.45 -34.14
C GLY A 31 -42.75 20.14 -35.31
N GLN A 32 -43.49 19.04 -35.13
CA GLN A 32 -44.62 18.67 -35.97
C GLN A 32 -45.94 19.04 -35.28
N ALA A 33 -46.82 19.59 -36.10
CA ALA A 33 -48.11 20.16 -35.75
C ALA A 33 -49.23 19.11 -35.64
N GLY A 34 -50.12 19.34 -34.66
CA GLY A 34 -51.59 19.24 -34.71
C GLY A 34 -52.30 17.92 -35.13
N PRO A 35 -53.29 17.45 -34.36
CA PRO A 35 -54.36 16.61 -34.88
C PRO A 35 -55.61 17.44 -35.26
N ALA A 36 -56.27 17.05 -36.35
CA ALA A 36 -57.58 17.54 -36.76
C ALA A 36 -58.72 16.90 -35.94
N PRO A 37 -59.91 17.53 -35.82
CA PRO A 37 -61.08 16.93 -35.17
C PRO A 37 -62.07 16.31 -36.18
N PHE A 38 -63.16 15.72 -35.63
CA PHE A 38 -64.33 15.07 -36.26
C PHE A 38 -64.14 13.57 -36.59
N ALA A 39 -65.06 12.63 -36.33
CA ALA A 39 -66.45 12.69 -35.88
C ALA A 39 -66.87 11.36 -35.18
N SER A 40 -68.00 11.46 -34.49
CA SER A 40 -68.81 10.49 -33.76
C SER A 40 -68.95 9.07 -34.33
N GLY A 41 -68.86 8.09 -33.44
CA GLY A 41 -69.30 6.71 -33.67
C GLY A 41 -69.69 6.04 -32.35
N VAL A 42 -70.98 5.74 -32.19
CA VAL A 42 -71.59 5.05 -31.06
C VAL A 42 -71.22 3.57 -31.12
N GLY A 43 -70.61 3.02 -30.06
CA GLY A 43 -70.25 1.61 -29.97
C GLY A 43 -70.08 1.18 -28.50
N LEU A 44 -71.05 0.40 -28.04
CA LEU A 44 -71.17 -0.19 -26.70
C LEU A 44 -70.03 -1.20 -26.43
N GLY A 45 -69.43 -1.14 -25.23
CA GLY A 45 -68.59 -2.23 -24.69
C GLY A 45 -67.28 -1.77 -24.05
N ALA A 46 -67.34 -1.14 -22.88
CA ALA A 46 -66.17 -0.85 -22.06
C ALA A 46 -65.72 -2.09 -21.26
N PRO A 47 -64.44 -2.53 -21.34
CA PRO A 47 -63.85 -3.37 -20.29
C PRO A 47 -63.45 -2.50 -19.08
N PRO A 48 -63.46 -3.04 -17.85
CA PRO A 48 -63.11 -2.28 -16.64
C PRO A 48 -61.64 -1.82 -16.66
N PRO A 49 -61.31 -0.67 -16.04
CA PRO A 49 -59.93 -0.22 -15.94
C PRO A 49 -59.11 -1.17 -15.06
N ALA A 50 -57.94 -1.57 -15.56
CA ALA A 50 -56.96 -2.32 -14.79
C ALA A 50 -56.46 -1.48 -13.61
N ALA A 51 -56.51 -2.06 -12.40
CA ALA A 51 -55.92 -1.47 -11.21
C ALA A 51 -54.39 -1.27 -11.39
N PRO A 52 -53.82 -0.15 -10.93
CA PRO A 52 -52.37 0.04 -10.95
C PRO A 52 -51.72 -0.92 -9.94
N ARG A 53 -51.19 -2.04 -10.45
CA ARG A 53 -50.23 -2.86 -9.72
C ARG A 53 -48.84 -2.24 -9.89
N GLY A 54 -48.21 -1.85 -8.78
CA GLY A 54 -46.74 -1.85 -8.71
C GLY A 54 -46.04 -0.57 -8.22
N SER A 55 -46.44 0.01 -7.08
CA SER A 55 -45.56 0.93 -6.33
C SER A 55 -44.61 0.18 -5.38
N SER A 56 -44.10 -1.00 -5.78
CA SER A 56 -43.19 -1.81 -4.94
C SER A 56 -41.75 -1.31 -4.92
N ARG A 57 -41.38 -0.36 -5.78
CA ARG A 57 -39.99 0.15 -5.84
C ARG A 57 -39.68 1.19 -4.76
N LEU A 58 -40.68 1.94 -4.29
CA LEU A 58 -40.52 2.91 -3.21
C LEU A 58 -40.42 2.24 -1.83
N GLY A 59 -41.13 1.14 -1.61
CA GLY A 59 -41.05 0.38 -0.35
C GLY A 59 -39.65 -0.22 -0.10
N VAL A 60 -38.98 -0.72 -1.15
CA VAL A 60 -37.63 -1.28 -1.06
C VAL A 60 -36.59 -0.20 -0.73
N VAL A 61 -36.74 1.01 -1.28
CA VAL A 61 -35.84 2.13 -0.98
C VAL A 61 -35.99 2.59 0.48
N VAL A 62 -37.21 2.68 0.99
CA VAL A 62 -37.46 3.06 2.39
C VAL A 62 -36.91 2.02 3.38
N ILE A 63 -37.07 0.73 3.08
CA ILE A 63 -36.48 -0.36 3.89
C ILE A 63 -34.95 -0.30 3.85
N GLY A 64 -34.35 -0.05 2.69
CA GLY A 64 -32.90 0.08 2.55
C GLY A 64 -32.31 1.22 3.39
N VAL A 65 -32.96 2.38 3.42
CA VAL A 65 -32.52 3.53 4.23
C VAL A 65 -32.64 3.24 5.73
N ALA A 66 -33.70 2.55 6.17
CA ALA A 66 -33.87 2.16 7.57
C ALA A 66 -32.80 1.15 8.04
N VAL A 67 -32.44 0.16 7.19
CA VAL A 67 -31.37 -0.80 7.49
C VAL A 67 -30.00 -0.10 7.55
N LEU A 68 -29.74 0.84 6.63
CA LEU A 68 -28.49 1.62 6.65
C LEU A 68 -28.37 2.48 7.91
N ALA A 69 -29.47 3.11 8.34
CA ALA A 69 -29.50 3.88 9.60
C ALA A 69 -29.28 2.96 10.83
N LEU A 70 -29.85 1.76 10.82
CA LEU A 70 -29.64 0.78 11.89
C LEU A 70 -28.19 0.30 11.98
N LEU A 71 -27.54 0.08 10.82
CA LEU A 71 -26.13 -0.31 10.73
C LEU A 71 -25.19 0.82 11.19
N LEU A 72 -25.51 2.08 10.86
CA LEU A 72 -24.75 3.24 11.35
C LEU A 72 -24.89 3.40 12.88
N ALA A 73 -26.08 3.18 13.43
CA ALA A 73 -26.30 3.19 14.88
C ALA A 73 -25.54 2.06 15.59
N LEU A 74 -25.60 0.82 15.07
CA LEU A 74 -24.85 -0.32 15.61
C LEU A 74 -23.33 -0.16 15.47
N GLY A 75 -22.85 0.49 14.39
CA GLY A 75 -21.44 0.77 14.18
C GLY A 75 -20.84 1.70 15.25
N SER A 76 -21.62 2.66 15.77
CA SER A 76 -21.15 3.57 16.82
C SER A 76 -20.95 2.89 18.20
N ALA A 77 -21.70 1.83 18.49
CA ALA A 77 -21.52 1.05 19.72
C ALA A 77 -20.24 0.19 19.70
N ALA A 78 -19.84 -0.32 18.53
CA ALA A 78 -18.64 -1.15 18.39
C ALA A 78 -17.32 -0.37 18.62
N VAL A 79 -17.30 0.92 18.26
CA VAL A 79 -16.12 1.79 18.50
C VAL A 79 -15.95 2.12 19.99
N SER A 80 -17.05 2.13 20.74
CA SER A 80 -17.05 2.43 22.17
C SER A 80 -16.40 1.32 23.02
N TRP A 81 -16.51 0.05 22.58
CA TRP A 81 -15.89 -1.09 23.29
C TRP A 81 -14.37 -1.16 23.11
N ARG A 82 -13.82 -0.70 21.98
CA ARG A 82 -12.36 -0.65 21.76
C ARG A 82 -11.65 0.34 22.69
N ALA A 83 -12.34 1.36 23.20
CA ALA A 83 -11.77 2.33 24.12
C ALA A 83 -11.71 1.84 25.58
N LEU A 84 -12.63 0.95 25.99
CA LEU A 84 -12.61 0.39 27.35
C LEU A 84 -11.49 -0.64 27.55
N ASP A 85 -11.16 -1.41 26.50
CA ASP A 85 -10.12 -2.44 26.56
C ASP A 85 -8.71 -1.84 26.72
N GLN A 86 -8.46 -0.68 26.06
CA GLN A 86 -7.18 0.03 26.20
C GLN A 86 -6.96 0.61 27.62
N ALA A 87 -8.02 0.96 28.34
CA ALA A 87 -7.91 1.50 29.69
C ALA A 87 -7.57 0.42 30.75
N GLN A 88 -7.96 -0.84 30.51
CA GLN A 88 -7.63 -1.95 31.42
C GLN A 88 -6.18 -2.41 31.26
N THR A 89 -5.68 -2.51 30.02
CA THR A 89 -4.29 -2.89 29.73
C THR A 89 -3.28 -1.91 30.34
N ALA A 90 -3.57 -0.60 30.35
CA ALA A 90 -2.71 0.39 30.99
C ALA A 90 -2.65 0.24 32.52
N ARG A 91 -3.74 -0.17 33.16
CA ARG A 91 -3.79 -0.41 34.62
C ARG A 91 -3.07 -1.70 35.01
N ASP A 92 -3.14 -2.75 34.20
CA ASP A 92 -2.42 -3.99 34.48
C ASP A 92 -0.91 -3.80 34.35
N ILE A 93 -0.44 -3.01 33.37
CA ILE A 93 0.98 -2.68 33.22
C ILE A 93 1.49 -1.82 34.40
N ALA A 94 0.67 -0.89 34.89
CA ALA A 94 1.02 -0.07 36.06
C ALA A 94 1.02 -0.88 37.37
N SER A 95 0.11 -1.86 37.50
CA SER A 95 0.00 -2.70 38.70
C SER A 95 1.06 -3.80 38.75
N ALA A 96 1.53 -4.27 37.60
CA ALA A 96 2.64 -5.22 37.50
C ALA A 96 4.00 -4.61 37.86
N ARG A 97 4.12 -3.28 37.81
CA ARG A 97 5.31 -2.52 38.24
C ARG A 97 5.16 -2.07 39.70
N GLY A 98 5.13 -3.03 40.61
CA GLY A 98 5.27 -2.74 42.04
C GLY A 98 6.55 -1.94 42.32
N PRO A 99 6.58 -1.09 43.37
CA PRO A 99 7.71 -0.20 43.64
C PRO A 99 9.00 -0.99 43.87
N ALA A 100 10.02 -0.68 43.07
CA ALA A 100 11.36 -1.22 43.20
C ALA A 100 11.99 -0.75 44.53
N ALA A 101 12.29 -1.70 45.42
CA ALA A 101 13.09 -1.43 46.62
C ALA A 101 14.56 -1.21 46.23
N PRO A 102 15.26 -0.23 46.85
CA PRO A 102 16.68 -0.01 46.61
C PRO A 102 17.52 -0.87 47.55
N SER A 103 18.43 -1.69 47.00
CA SER A 103 19.43 -2.41 47.79
C SER A 103 20.83 -2.08 47.31
N ALA A 104 21.54 -1.31 48.14
CA ALA A 104 22.97 -1.04 48.10
C ALA A 104 23.76 -2.17 48.84
N PRO A 105 25.11 -2.20 48.76
CA PRO A 105 25.93 -3.42 48.75
C PRO A 105 26.45 -3.88 50.12
N ALA A 106 26.81 -5.16 50.26
CA ALA A 106 27.64 -5.65 51.38
C ALA A 106 28.45 -6.92 51.04
N ALA A 107 29.64 -6.97 51.63
CA ALA A 107 30.80 -7.84 51.43
C ALA A 107 30.66 -9.31 51.87
N GLU A 108 31.64 -10.11 51.41
CA GLU A 108 31.95 -11.52 51.74
C GLU A 108 32.13 -11.82 53.25
N PRO A 109 32.10 -13.13 53.60
CA PRO A 109 33.33 -13.73 54.12
C PRO A 109 33.65 -15.15 53.57
N ILE A 110 34.95 -15.43 53.46
CA ILE A 110 35.61 -16.68 53.04
C ILE A 110 35.62 -17.71 54.19
N PRO A 111 35.60 -19.03 53.90
CA PRO A 111 36.58 -19.93 54.52
C PRO A 111 37.28 -20.89 53.54
N SER A 112 38.52 -21.23 53.91
CA SER A 112 39.55 -21.89 53.11
C SER A 112 39.48 -23.43 53.04
N GLY A 113 39.88 -23.98 51.87
CA GLY A 113 40.61 -25.25 51.72
C GLY A 113 40.00 -26.29 50.76
N PRO A 114 40.79 -27.22 50.17
CA PRO A 114 42.14 -27.10 49.61
C PRO A 114 42.17 -27.28 48.08
N ALA A 115 43.32 -26.98 47.49
CA ALA A 115 43.61 -26.92 46.06
C ALA A 115 43.29 -28.20 45.27
N VAL A 116 42.55 -28.03 44.16
CA VAL A 116 42.59 -28.91 42.99
C VAL A 116 42.98 -28.05 41.81
N SER A 117 44.16 -28.32 41.25
CA SER A 117 44.60 -27.76 39.99
C SER A 117 43.61 -28.14 38.88
N ALA A 118 42.98 -27.13 38.28
CA ALA A 118 42.40 -27.25 36.96
C ALA A 118 42.86 -26.04 36.14
N ASP A 119 43.37 -26.36 34.96
CA ASP A 119 43.87 -25.54 33.87
C ASP A 119 42.94 -24.34 33.56
N PRO A 120 43.45 -23.21 33.03
CA PRO A 120 42.65 -22.01 32.84
C PRO A 120 41.56 -22.28 31.80
N GLU A 121 40.31 -22.35 32.28
CA GLU A 121 39.12 -22.28 31.44
C GLU A 121 39.05 -20.86 30.87
N GLN A 122 39.74 -20.74 29.74
CA GLN A 122 39.52 -19.82 28.64
C GLN A 122 38.16 -19.13 28.77
N THR A 123 38.20 -17.84 29.14
CA THR A 123 37.15 -16.88 28.86
C THR A 123 36.61 -17.18 27.47
N ALA A 124 35.43 -17.78 27.40
CA ALA A 124 34.71 -17.96 26.16
C ALA A 124 34.40 -16.55 25.66
N ALA A 125 35.27 -16.06 24.78
CA ALA A 125 34.93 -14.97 23.90
C ALA A 125 33.63 -15.39 23.22
N SER A 126 32.58 -14.59 23.42
CA SER A 126 31.42 -14.61 22.53
C SER A 126 31.98 -14.66 21.10
N PRO A 127 31.53 -15.57 20.22
CA PRO A 127 31.92 -15.51 18.82
C PRO A 127 31.52 -14.13 18.31
N GLU A 128 32.49 -13.24 18.15
CA GLU A 128 32.30 -12.01 17.43
C GLU A 128 32.05 -12.44 15.99
N GLU A 129 30.80 -12.32 15.57
CA GLU A 129 30.38 -12.67 14.23
C GLU A 129 31.33 -11.93 13.26
N PRO A 130 31.97 -12.64 12.32
CA PRO A 130 32.93 -12.02 11.41
C PRO A 130 32.32 -10.78 10.76
N PRO A 131 33.09 -9.67 10.59
CA PRO A 131 32.56 -8.47 9.98
C PRO A 131 31.94 -8.80 8.61
N ARG A 132 30.66 -8.44 8.43
CA ARG A 132 29.88 -8.70 7.20
C ARG A 132 30.65 -8.25 5.96
N SER A 133 30.68 -9.10 4.94
CA SER A 133 31.24 -8.73 3.63
C SER A 133 30.49 -7.51 3.07
N PRO A 134 31.20 -6.45 2.65
CA PRO A 134 30.58 -5.26 2.08
C PRO A 134 29.67 -5.63 0.90
N GLY A 135 28.43 -5.13 0.93
CA GLY A 135 27.47 -5.32 -0.17
C GLY A 135 26.57 -6.55 -0.07
N THR A 136 26.55 -7.29 1.05
CA THR A 136 25.49 -8.28 1.30
C THR A 136 24.34 -7.62 2.06
N PRO A 137 23.06 -7.79 1.67
CA PRO A 137 21.94 -7.31 2.47
C PRO A 137 22.01 -7.87 3.90
N PRO A 138 21.71 -7.07 4.93
CA PRO A 138 21.64 -7.59 6.29
C PRO A 138 20.53 -8.63 6.38
N GLU A 139 20.72 -9.63 7.24
CA GLU A 139 19.68 -10.62 7.48
C GLU A 139 18.49 -9.97 8.21
N ILE A 140 17.29 -10.19 7.67
CA ILE A 140 16.05 -9.79 8.32
C ILE A 140 15.65 -10.89 9.31
N THR A 141 15.71 -10.59 10.60
CA THR A 141 15.37 -11.51 11.68
C THR A 141 14.14 -11.01 12.45
N ALA A 142 13.66 -11.83 13.38
CA ALA A 142 12.56 -11.44 14.28
C ALA A 142 12.93 -10.25 15.20
N GLU A 143 14.22 -9.95 15.35
CA GLU A 143 14.74 -8.88 16.21
C GLU A 143 15.01 -7.59 15.43
N THR A 144 14.87 -7.60 14.10
CA THR A 144 15.08 -6.42 13.25
C THR A 144 14.16 -5.28 13.66
N VAL A 145 14.75 -4.14 14.03
CA VAL A 145 14.01 -2.93 14.42
C VAL A 145 13.82 -2.02 13.22
N TYR A 146 12.60 -1.98 12.71
CA TYR A 146 12.23 -1.16 11.55
C TYR A 146 11.85 0.27 11.93
N LYS A 147 12.22 1.24 11.08
CA LYS A 147 11.83 2.66 11.26
C LYS A 147 10.70 3.01 10.28
N PRO A 148 9.55 3.52 10.72
CA PRO A 148 8.49 3.95 9.78
C PRO A 148 8.99 5.07 8.84
N LYS A 149 8.75 4.91 7.54
CA LYS A 149 9.11 5.90 6.51
C LYS A 149 7.90 6.69 6.04
N TYR A 150 6.84 5.98 5.63
CA TYR A 150 5.55 6.56 5.28
C TYR A 150 4.43 5.55 5.56
N GLU A 151 3.22 6.05 5.78
CA GLU A 151 2.06 5.22 6.09
C GLU A 151 0.88 5.59 5.18
N ASN A 152 0.21 4.57 4.62
CA ASN A 152 -1.01 4.71 3.82
C ASN A 152 -0.87 5.68 2.65
N GLN A 153 0.32 5.81 2.07
CA GLN A 153 0.59 6.70 0.95
C GLN A 153 -0.10 6.15 -0.30
N SER A 154 -1.04 6.92 -0.84
CA SER A 154 -1.78 6.51 -2.03
C SER A 154 -1.08 6.96 -3.31
N LEU A 155 -1.07 6.08 -4.30
CA LEU A 155 -0.57 6.37 -5.64
C LEU A 155 -1.58 5.89 -6.69
N THR A 156 -1.95 6.78 -7.60
CA THR A 156 -2.79 6.43 -8.75
C THR A 156 -1.90 6.17 -9.95
N LEU A 157 -2.03 4.98 -10.49
CA LEU A 157 -1.23 4.45 -11.57
C LEU A 157 -2.09 4.30 -12.82
N LYS A 158 -1.64 4.84 -13.95
CA LYS A 158 -2.35 4.71 -15.21
C LYS A 158 -1.35 4.70 -16.36
N THR A 159 -1.34 3.61 -17.12
CA THR A 159 -0.61 3.53 -18.37
C THR A 159 -1.36 4.28 -19.47
N ALA A 160 -0.66 4.70 -20.52
CA ALA A 160 -1.30 5.36 -21.67
C ALA A 160 -2.31 4.43 -22.38
N ASP A 161 -1.96 3.16 -22.50
CA ASP A 161 -2.79 2.07 -22.97
C ASP A 161 -2.35 0.73 -22.32
N CYS A 162 -3.04 -0.37 -22.62
CA CYS A 162 -2.75 -1.68 -22.02
C CYS A 162 -1.43 -2.32 -22.53
N PHE A 163 -0.83 -1.82 -23.61
CA PHE A 163 0.46 -2.29 -24.12
C PHE A 163 1.64 -1.47 -23.60
N ALA A 164 1.38 -0.26 -23.11
CA ALA A 164 2.36 0.56 -22.42
C ALA A 164 2.71 -0.02 -21.04
N LYS A 165 3.94 0.25 -20.63
CA LYS A 165 4.49 -0.07 -19.30
C LYS A 165 4.76 1.23 -18.56
N MET A 166 4.61 1.21 -17.24
CA MET A 166 4.92 2.35 -16.39
C MET A 166 5.80 1.91 -15.23
N GLN A 167 6.93 2.60 -15.07
CA GLN A 167 7.85 2.39 -13.97
C GLN A 167 7.33 3.09 -12.71
N VAL A 168 7.39 2.40 -11.58
CA VAL A 168 6.86 2.87 -10.29
C VAL A 168 7.94 2.75 -9.24
N ASP A 169 8.18 3.86 -8.56
CA ASP A 169 9.07 4.00 -7.41
C ASP A 169 8.22 3.83 -6.14
N LEU A 170 8.62 2.89 -5.28
CA LEU A 170 7.99 2.63 -3.99
C LEU A 170 8.86 3.14 -2.82
N ASP A 171 10.17 3.35 -3.02
CA ASP A 171 11.03 4.06 -2.07
C ASP A 171 10.48 5.47 -1.76
N GLU A 172 10.13 6.20 -2.82
CA GLU A 172 9.38 7.44 -2.78
C GLU A 172 8.14 7.28 -3.67
N PRO A 173 6.94 6.99 -3.13
CA PRO A 173 5.76 6.61 -3.90
C PRO A 173 5.45 7.56 -5.08
N ARG A 174 5.96 7.20 -6.27
CA ARG A 174 5.93 8.04 -7.47
C ARG A 174 5.72 7.18 -8.71
N ALA A 175 4.87 7.68 -9.60
CA ALA A 175 4.55 7.03 -10.85
C ALA A 175 5.41 7.59 -12.00
N ASN A 176 5.58 6.77 -13.04
CA ASN A 176 6.24 7.14 -14.30
C ASN A 176 7.66 7.69 -14.10
N VAL A 177 8.44 7.00 -13.26
CA VAL A 177 9.86 7.31 -13.03
C VAL A 177 10.75 6.70 -14.12
N GLY A 178 12.06 6.96 -14.07
CA GLY A 178 13.03 6.23 -14.89
C GLY A 178 13.26 4.82 -14.34
N SER A 179 13.58 3.85 -15.21
CA SER A 179 13.77 2.44 -14.82
C SER A 179 14.83 2.20 -13.75
N GLY A 180 15.85 3.06 -13.66
CA GLY A 180 16.89 2.98 -12.61
C GLY A 180 16.44 3.41 -11.21
N LYS A 181 15.18 3.84 -11.05
CA LYS A 181 14.57 4.22 -9.77
C LYS A 181 13.28 3.43 -9.47
N ALA A 182 12.96 2.47 -10.32
CA ALA A 182 11.71 1.75 -10.25
C ALA A 182 11.89 0.50 -9.38
N ASP A 183 10.95 0.27 -8.48
CA ASP A 183 10.86 -0.99 -7.74
C ASP A 183 9.94 -1.98 -8.46
N VAL A 184 8.92 -1.46 -9.14
CA VAL A 184 7.98 -2.27 -9.91
C VAL A 184 7.65 -1.64 -11.25
N GLU A 185 7.34 -2.48 -12.21
CA GLU A 185 6.76 -2.09 -13.49
C GLU A 185 5.28 -2.45 -13.51
N LEU A 186 4.40 -1.46 -13.73
CA LEU A 186 3.00 -1.71 -14.07
C LEU A 186 2.89 -1.99 -15.57
N GLY A 187 2.27 -3.11 -15.90
CA GLY A 187 1.78 -3.39 -17.23
C GLY A 187 0.35 -3.90 -17.22
N CYS A 188 -0.15 -4.23 -18.41
CA CYS A 188 -1.47 -4.77 -18.59
C CYS A 188 -1.45 -5.89 -19.65
N ARG A 189 -2.36 -6.86 -19.51
CA ARG A 189 -2.62 -7.88 -20.53
C ARG A 189 -4.11 -8.21 -20.50
N ASN A 190 -4.80 -8.07 -21.63
CA ASN A 190 -6.25 -8.32 -21.72
C ASN A 190 -7.05 -7.58 -20.63
N ASN A 191 -6.75 -6.29 -20.41
CA ASN A 191 -7.35 -5.45 -19.36
C ASN A 191 -7.09 -5.91 -17.91
N THR A 192 -6.22 -6.89 -17.70
CA THR A 192 -5.78 -7.30 -16.36
C THR A 192 -4.43 -6.63 -16.07
N PRO A 193 -4.36 -5.67 -15.13
CA PRO A 193 -3.10 -5.07 -14.73
C PRO A 193 -2.24 -6.07 -13.95
N TRP A 194 -0.93 -5.91 -14.04
CA TRP A 194 0.04 -6.74 -13.34
C TRP A 194 1.26 -5.92 -12.93
N PHE A 195 1.96 -6.35 -11.87
CA PHE A 195 3.29 -5.85 -11.53
C PHE A 195 4.38 -6.88 -11.88
N GLU A 196 5.50 -6.41 -12.44
CA GLU A 196 6.79 -7.11 -12.35
C GLU A 196 7.63 -6.41 -11.29
N LEU A 197 8.35 -7.17 -10.49
CA LEU A 197 9.38 -6.62 -9.60
C LEU A 197 10.64 -6.32 -10.42
N ALA A 198 11.26 -5.17 -10.17
CA ALA A 198 12.53 -4.81 -10.77
C ALA A 198 13.67 -5.74 -10.30
N PRO A 199 14.79 -5.84 -11.03
CA PRO A 199 15.93 -6.62 -10.58
C PRO A 199 16.42 -6.18 -9.20
N GLY A 200 16.64 -7.14 -8.29
CA GLY A 200 17.09 -6.90 -6.92
C GLY A 200 15.99 -6.46 -5.94
N VAL A 201 14.75 -6.34 -6.41
CA VAL A 201 13.55 -6.19 -5.57
C VAL A 201 12.97 -7.58 -5.32
N GLU A 202 12.63 -7.87 -4.07
CA GLU A 202 11.98 -9.13 -3.70
C GLU A 202 10.55 -8.88 -3.23
N GLY A 203 9.71 -9.90 -3.25
CA GLY A 203 8.33 -9.73 -2.82
C GLY A 203 7.56 -11.03 -2.62
N SER A 204 6.34 -10.90 -2.10
CA SER A 204 5.40 -12.01 -1.89
C SER A 204 3.94 -11.61 -2.09
N GLU A 205 3.15 -12.49 -2.70
CA GLU A 205 1.69 -12.42 -2.77
C GLU A 205 0.98 -12.97 -1.51
N ALA A 206 1.73 -13.52 -0.54
CA ALA A 206 1.18 -14.06 0.70
C ALA A 206 0.81 -12.99 1.75
N ALA A 207 0.90 -11.71 1.37
CA ALA A 207 0.64 -10.58 2.22
C ALA A 207 -0.85 -10.44 2.58
N LYS A 208 -1.11 -9.78 3.71
CA LYS A 208 -2.47 -9.53 4.22
C LYS A 208 -2.60 -8.11 4.76
N ALA A 209 -3.84 -7.67 4.96
CA ALA A 209 -4.13 -6.38 5.53
C ALA A 209 -3.50 -6.20 6.92
N GLY A 210 -2.81 -5.06 7.11
CA GLY A 210 -2.22 -4.68 8.40
C GLY A 210 -0.97 -5.45 8.82
N MET A 211 -0.43 -6.28 7.93
CA MET A 211 0.79 -7.07 8.15
C MET A 211 1.96 -6.14 8.52
N LYS A 212 2.79 -6.59 9.47
CA LYS A 212 3.95 -5.87 9.99
C LYS A 212 5.19 -6.12 9.13
N PRO A 213 6.24 -5.27 9.19
CA PRO A 213 7.41 -5.42 8.32
C PRO A 213 8.14 -6.77 8.51
N GLY A 214 8.25 -7.26 9.75
CA GLY A 214 8.82 -8.59 10.02
C GLY A 214 8.01 -9.73 9.40
N GLU A 215 6.68 -9.66 9.51
CA GLU A 215 5.77 -10.64 8.88
C GLU A 215 5.86 -10.58 7.34
N CYS A 216 6.10 -9.40 6.78
CA CYS A 216 6.40 -9.27 5.36
C CYS A 216 7.74 -9.92 4.96
N GLY A 217 8.77 -9.76 5.79
CA GLY A 217 10.04 -10.46 5.60
C GLY A 217 9.87 -11.98 5.59
N ASP A 218 9.07 -12.51 6.53
CA ASP A 218 8.73 -13.93 6.59
C ASP A 218 7.96 -14.41 5.36
N ALA A 219 7.00 -13.61 4.87
CA ALA A 219 6.23 -13.91 3.68
C ALA A 219 7.12 -13.98 2.42
N ILE A 220 8.05 -13.03 2.27
CA ILE A 220 9.03 -13.01 1.16
C ILE A 220 9.92 -14.23 1.21
N ARG A 221 10.46 -14.58 2.39
CA ARG A 221 11.33 -15.75 2.56
C ARG A 221 10.62 -17.06 2.28
N SER A 222 9.36 -17.20 2.73
CA SER A 222 8.61 -18.47 2.64
C SER A 222 7.86 -18.66 1.32
N ALA A 223 7.44 -17.58 0.68
CA ALA A 223 6.70 -17.58 -0.58
C ALA A 223 7.20 -16.45 -1.50
N PRO A 224 8.44 -16.54 -1.99
CA PRO A 224 9.01 -15.50 -2.85
C PRO A 224 8.34 -15.48 -4.22
N ILE A 225 8.08 -14.28 -4.74
CA ILE A 225 7.78 -14.07 -6.16
C ILE A 225 9.07 -14.32 -6.94
N ALA A 226 9.04 -15.25 -7.89
CA ALA A 226 10.19 -15.53 -8.73
C ALA A 226 10.51 -14.32 -9.65
N ALA A 227 11.79 -14.12 -9.95
CA ALA A 227 12.24 -13.05 -10.85
C ALA A 227 11.46 -13.06 -12.19
N GLN A 228 11.17 -11.87 -12.71
CA GLN A 228 10.44 -11.65 -13.98
C GLN A 228 9.01 -12.23 -14.00
N THR A 229 8.46 -12.59 -12.85
CA THR A 229 7.07 -13.02 -12.74
C THR A 229 6.15 -11.81 -12.79
N ARG A 230 5.09 -11.94 -13.60
CA ARG A 230 3.99 -10.96 -13.65
C ARG A 230 2.94 -11.33 -12.63
N VAL A 231 2.86 -10.52 -11.59
CA VAL A 231 1.90 -10.64 -10.49
C VAL A 231 0.59 -9.98 -10.89
N PRO A 232 -0.51 -10.73 -11.10
CA PRO A 232 -1.78 -10.14 -11.48
C PRO A 232 -2.37 -9.33 -10.33
N LEU A 233 -2.72 -8.07 -10.58
CA LEU A 233 -3.29 -7.21 -9.54
C LEU A 233 -4.80 -7.48 -9.41
N ARG A 234 -5.26 -7.57 -8.16
CA ARG A 234 -6.67 -7.76 -7.83
C ARG A 234 -7.08 -6.76 -6.78
N LYS A 235 -8.26 -6.17 -6.92
CA LYS A 235 -8.79 -5.28 -5.88
C LYS A 235 -8.82 -6.00 -4.52
N GLY A 236 -8.28 -5.37 -3.50
CA GLY A 236 -8.18 -5.89 -2.14
C GLY A 236 -7.05 -6.88 -1.91
N SER A 237 -6.21 -7.17 -2.91
CA SER A 237 -4.99 -7.95 -2.71
C SER A 237 -3.88 -7.10 -2.09
N TRP A 238 -2.93 -7.80 -1.47
CA TRP A 238 -1.78 -7.21 -0.80
C TRP A 238 -0.50 -7.82 -1.34
N LEU A 239 0.59 -7.06 -1.30
CA LEU A 239 1.95 -7.50 -1.63
C LEU A 239 2.91 -7.03 -0.55
N CYS A 240 3.84 -7.89 -0.17
CA CYS A 240 5.03 -7.49 0.57
C CYS A 240 6.16 -7.32 -0.44
N VAL A 241 6.96 -6.26 -0.30
CA VAL A 241 8.06 -5.92 -1.21
C VAL A 241 9.26 -5.44 -0.40
N THR A 242 10.47 -5.89 -0.74
CA THR A 242 11.71 -5.22 -0.32
C THR A 242 12.31 -4.49 -1.51
N THR A 243 12.71 -3.22 -1.32
CA THR A 243 13.35 -2.44 -2.39
C THR A 243 14.77 -2.94 -2.65
N ASN A 244 15.45 -2.40 -3.66
CA ASN A 244 16.75 -2.93 -4.05
C ASN A 244 17.87 -2.46 -3.10
N PHE A 245 18.37 -3.37 -2.25
CA PHE A 245 19.47 -3.08 -1.31
C PHE A 245 20.74 -2.54 -1.98
N GLN A 246 21.13 -3.08 -3.13
CA GLN A 246 22.35 -2.62 -3.84
C GLN A 246 22.18 -1.18 -4.32
N THR A 247 21.01 -0.84 -4.84
CA THR A 247 20.67 0.51 -5.28
C THR A 247 20.65 1.47 -4.09
N ALA A 248 19.99 1.09 -2.99
CA ALA A 248 19.94 1.89 -1.76
C ALA A 248 21.36 2.16 -1.22
N SER A 249 22.17 1.12 -1.06
CA SER A 249 23.56 1.23 -0.59
C SER A 249 24.42 2.12 -1.50
N ALA A 250 24.34 1.94 -2.82
CA ALA A 250 25.10 2.74 -3.79
C ALA A 250 24.69 4.22 -3.77
N GLN A 251 23.43 4.52 -3.47
CA GLN A 251 22.88 5.88 -3.44
C GLN A 251 22.94 6.53 -2.06
N ARG A 252 23.43 5.83 -1.03
CA ARG A 252 23.36 6.26 0.38
C ARG A 252 21.91 6.51 0.83
N ASP A 253 21.00 5.68 0.34
CA ASP A 253 19.61 5.62 0.78
C ASP A 253 19.36 4.38 1.65
N GLU A 254 18.22 4.37 2.33
CA GLU A 254 17.77 3.29 3.20
C GLU A 254 17.12 2.17 2.37
N TRP A 255 17.43 0.92 2.71
CA TRP A 255 16.72 -0.25 2.16
C TRP A 255 15.35 -0.38 2.82
N ARG A 256 14.28 -0.70 2.07
CA ARG A 256 12.91 -0.62 2.60
C ARG A 256 12.13 -1.90 2.50
N MET A 257 11.30 -2.16 3.51
CA MET A 257 10.20 -3.12 3.51
C MET A 257 8.89 -2.38 3.27
N ILE A 258 8.07 -2.86 2.36
CA ILE A 258 6.85 -2.17 1.91
C ILE A 258 5.69 -3.14 1.87
N LEU A 259 4.58 -2.75 2.50
CA LEU A 259 3.27 -3.40 2.35
C LEU A 259 2.43 -2.59 1.37
N VAL A 260 2.07 -3.19 0.24
CA VAL A 260 1.26 -2.58 -0.81
C VAL A 260 -0.12 -3.20 -0.83
N GLU A 261 -1.15 -2.36 -0.84
CA GLU A 261 -2.54 -2.73 -1.07
C GLU A 261 -2.99 -2.27 -2.45
N ILE A 262 -3.70 -3.13 -3.17
CA ILE A 262 -4.39 -2.77 -4.41
C ILE A 262 -5.81 -2.29 -4.04
N VAL A 263 -5.99 -0.98 -3.88
CA VAL A 263 -7.24 -0.37 -3.38
C VAL A 263 -8.36 -0.47 -4.42
N SER A 264 -8.06 -0.18 -5.68
CA SER A 264 -9.04 -0.26 -6.76
C SER A 264 -8.38 -0.47 -8.12
N ILE A 265 -9.13 -1.09 -9.02
CA ILE A 265 -8.80 -1.20 -10.45
C ILE A 265 -10.02 -0.66 -11.21
N GLY A 266 -9.81 0.41 -11.95
CA GLY A 266 -10.81 1.04 -12.81
C GLY A 266 -10.99 0.28 -14.12
N ASN A 267 -12.16 0.45 -14.73
CA ASN A 267 -12.46 -0.14 -16.05
C ASN A 267 -11.58 0.44 -17.18
N ASP A 268 -11.00 1.62 -16.94
CA ASP A 268 -10.05 2.30 -17.82
C ASP A 268 -8.59 1.87 -17.58
N GLY A 269 -8.36 0.84 -16.76
CA GLY A 269 -7.04 0.33 -16.42
C GLY A 269 -6.31 1.13 -15.34
N ALA A 270 -6.92 2.16 -14.76
CA ALA A 270 -6.32 2.89 -13.64
C ALA A 270 -6.24 1.99 -12.40
N VAL A 271 -5.07 1.89 -11.79
CA VAL A 271 -4.85 1.15 -10.54
C VAL A 271 -4.57 2.15 -9.44
N VAL A 272 -5.31 2.09 -8.34
CA VAL A 272 -4.97 2.85 -7.13
C VAL A 272 -4.34 1.88 -6.15
N ILE A 273 -3.13 2.21 -5.72
CA ILE A 273 -2.46 1.49 -4.65
C ILE A 273 -2.38 2.36 -3.40
N ARG A 274 -2.19 1.68 -2.27
CA ARG A 274 -1.83 2.29 -0.99
C ARG A 274 -0.64 1.54 -0.43
N ALA A 275 0.41 2.27 -0.08
CA ALA A 275 1.65 1.68 0.41
C ALA A 275 1.98 2.19 1.83
N THR A 276 2.54 1.31 2.65
CA THR A 276 3.15 1.63 3.93
C THR A 276 4.55 1.05 3.92
N ALA A 277 5.55 1.85 4.28
CA ALA A 277 6.95 1.46 4.24
C ALA A 277 7.69 1.70 5.55
N TRP A 278 8.68 0.85 5.76
CA TRP A 278 9.62 0.95 6.86
C TRP A 278 11.04 0.77 6.35
N ASP A 279 11.94 1.62 6.81
CA ASP A 279 13.38 1.48 6.58
C ASP A 279 13.90 0.26 7.37
N ILE A 280 14.70 -0.56 6.69
CA ILE A 280 15.36 -1.75 7.20
C ILE A 280 16.76 -1.34 7.68
N PRO A 281 17.12 -1.59 8.94
CA PRO A 281 18.43 -1.21 9.46
C PRO A 281 19.56 -1.93 8.70
N THR A 282 20.60 -1.19 8.33
CA THR A 282 21.76 -1.70 7.56
C THR A 282 23.01 -1.94 8.38
N ASP A 283 22.96 -1.65 9.68
CA ASP A 283 24.13 -1.51 10.56
C ASP A 283 24.39 -2.79 11.36
#